data_AF-A0A7C2W707-F1
#
_entry.id   AF-A0A7C2W707-F1
#
_cell.length_a   1.000
_cell.length_b   1.000
_cell.length_c   1.000
_cell.angle_alpha   90.00
_cell.angle_beta   90.00
_cell.angle_gamma   90.00
#
_symmetry.space_group_name_H-M   'P 1'
#
loop_
_entity.id
_entity.type
_entity.pdbx_description
1 polymer ?
#
loop_
_entity_poly.entity_id
_entity_poly.type
_entity_poly.pdbx_seq_one_letter_code
_entity_poly.pdbx_strand_id
1 'polypeptide(L)' 'MRYDVAAKVVVQHGKEALIRWFLQIDPEEIELMEELPQESASLRRSDFPLWVRTKDGREQIILLEFQTRWS' A
#
# COMPACT_ATOMS: atom_id res chain seq x y z
N MET A 1 -16.92 -1.19 3.92
CA MET A 1 -17.49 -1.94 2.77
C MET A 1 -17.72 -1.12 1.49
N ARG A 2 -18.21 0.14 1.50
CA ARG A 2 -18.21 0.99 0.27
C ARG A 2 -16.90 1.78 0.07
N TYR A 3 -16.27 2.17 1.19
CA TYR A 3 -14.98 2.87 1.21
C TYR A 3 -13.81 1.99 0.73
N ASP A 4 -13.85 0.69 1.02
CA ASP A 4 -12.75 -0.24 0.68
C ASP A 4 -12.58 -0.39 -0.84
N VAL A 5 -13.67 -0.33 -1.61
CA VAL A 5 -13.63 -0.39 -3.08
C VAL A 5 -13.00 0.87 -3.66
N ALA A 6 -13.42 2.05 -3.18
CA ALA A 6 -12.86 3.31 -3.64
C ALA A 6 -11.38 3.44 -3.25
N ALA A 7 -11.03 3.06 -2.02
CA ALA A 7 -9.64 3.02 -1.54
C ALA A 7 -8.78 2.08 -2.39
N LYS A 8 -9.29 0.87 -2.71
CA LYS A 8 -8.58 -0.07 -3.60
C LYS A 8 -8.30 0.54 -4.97
N VAL A 9 -9.28 1.20 -5.58
CA VAL A 9 -9.11 1.89 -6.87
C VAL A 9 -8.07 3.00 -6.77
N VAL A 10 -8.12 3.81 -5.71
CA VAL A 10 -7.12 4.86 -5.47
C VAL A 10 -5.72 4.27 -5.33
N VAL A 11 -5.54 3.18 -4.59
CA VAL A 11 -4.22 2.53 -4.46
C VAL A 11 -3.76 1.92 -5.77
N GLN A 12 -4.63 1.22 -6.50
CA GLN A 12 -4.28 0.60 -7.78
C GLN A 12 -3.70 1.61 -8.78
N HIS A 13 -4.32 2.79 -8.89
CA HIS A 13 -3.91 3.82 -9.83
C HIS A 13 -2.91 4.84 -9.26
N GLY A 14 -2.93 5.07 -7.94
CA GLY A 14 -2.23 6.17 -7.28
C GLY A 14 -1.04 5.76 -6.40
N LYS A 15 -0.78 4.46 -6.21
CA LYS A 15 0.30 3.95 -5.34
C LYS A 15 1.65 4.63 -5.54
N GLU A 16 2.06 4.87 -6.78
CA GLU A 16 3.34 5.54 -7.08
C GLU A 16 3.36 6.98 -6.58
N ALA A 17 2.31 7.75 -6.86
CA ALA A 17 2.18 9.13 -6.41
C ALA A 17 2.10 9.22 -4.87
N LEU A 18 1.38 8.29 -4.22
CA LEU A 18 1.31 8.20 -2.77
C LEU A 18 2.69 7.96 -2.15
N ILE A 19 3.45 6.99 -2.67
CA ILE A 19 4.79 6.66 -2.19
C ILE A 19 5.74 7.85 -2.38
N ARG A 20 5.77 8.45 -3.58
CA ARG A 20 6.64 9.61 -3.85
C ARG A 20 6.30 10.80 -2.97
N TRP A 21 5.02 11.12 -2.81
CA TRP A 21 4.58 12.30 -2.08
C TRP A 21 4.75 12.14 -0.56
N PHE A 22 4.24 11.05 0.01
CA PHE A 22 4.22 10.89 1.47
C PHE A 22 5.51 10.33 2.05
N LEU A 23 6.21 9.48 1.30
CA LEU A 23 7.40 8.78 1.80
C LEU A 23 8.71 9.28 1.20
N GLN A 24 8.64 10.14 0.17
CA GLN A 24 9.81 10.67 -0.54
C GLN A 24 10.71 9.56 -1.10
N ILE A 25 10.09 8.45 -1.50
CA ILE A 25 10.74 7.31 -2.13
C ILE A 25 10.47 7.38 -3.63
N ASP A 26 11.50 7.18 -4.46
CA ASP A 26 11.36 7.01 -5.91
C ASP A 26 11.36 5.51 -6.26
N PRO A 27 10.18 4.88 -6.37
CA PRO A 27 10.08 3.47 -6.68
C PRO A 27 10.44 3.21 -8.15
N GLU A 28 11.15 2.13 -8.39
CA GLU A 28 11.37 1.57 -9.72
C GLU A 28 10.25 0.59 -10.08
N GLU A 29 9.87 -0.28 -9.13
CA GLU A 29 8.76 -1.22 -9.26
C GLU A 29 7.86 -1.18 -8.02
N ILE A 30 6.56 -1.38 -8.23
CA ILE A 30 5.55 -1.38 -7.18
C ILE A 30 4.52 -2.46 -7.48
N GLU A 31 4.32 -3.38 -6.55
CA GLU A 31 3.30 -4.42 -6.63
C GLU A 31 2.35 -4.31 -5.43
N LEU A 32 1.04 -4.28 -5.70
CA LEU A 32 0.03 -4.42 -4.65
C LEU A 32 -0.18 -5.90 -4.39
N MET A 33 0.15 -6.35 -3.18
CA MET A 33 0.05 -7.76 -2.81
C MET A 33 -1.42 -8.11 -2.52
N GLU A 34 -2.06 -8.89 -3.41
CA GLU A 34 -3.47 -9.28 -3.25
C GLU A 34 -3.66 -10.47 -2.29
N GLU A 35 -2.65 -11.33 -2.15
CA GLU A 35 -2.63 -12.45 -1.22
C GLU A 35 -1.58 -12.22 -0.14
N LEU A 36 -2.05 -11.95 1.08
CA LEU A 36 -1.19 -11.86 2.27
C LEU A 36 -1.00 -13.25 2.90
N PRO A 37 0.18 -13.56 3.48
CA PRO A 37 0.35 -14.76 4.29
C PRO A 37 -0.69 -14.78 5.42
N GLN A 38 -1.47 -15.86 5.49
CA GLN A 38 -2.59 -16.05 6.44
C GLN A 38 -2.17 -16.03 7.93
N GLU A 39 -0.86 -16.03 8.23
CA GLU A 39 -0.34 -16.09 9.60
C GLU A 39 -0.17 -14.72 10.29
N SER A 40 -0.42 -13.59 9.60
CA SER A 40 -0.30 -12.27 10.22
C SER A 40 -1.65 -11.81 10.79
N ALA A 41 -1.91 -12.14 12.06
CA ALA A 41 -3.18 -11.91 12.75
C ALA A 41 -3.63 -10.43 12.90
N SER A 42 -2.87 -9.45 12.39
CA SER A 42 -3.13 -8.02 12.61
C SER A 42 -3.49 -7.21 11.35
N LEU A 43 -3.37 -7.78 10.14
CA LEU A 43 -3.70 -7.04 8.91
C LEU A 43 -5.21 -7.00 8.70
N ARG A 44 -5.78 -5.79 8.70
CA ARG A 44 -7.20 -5.57 8.44
C ARG A 44 -7.44 -5.69 6.94
N ARG A 45 -8.68 -6.04 6.56
CA ARG A 45 -9.11 -6.05 5.13
C ARG A 45 -8.95 -4.71 4.41
N SER A 46 -8.74 -3.63 5.15
CA SER A 46 -8.56 -2.26 4.66
C SER A 46 -7.10 -1.86 4.43
N ASP A 47 -6.15 -2.75 4.73
CA ASP A 47 -4.74 -2.43 4.61
C ASP A 47 -4.23 -2.85 3.24
N PHE A 48 -3.37 -2.02 2.65
CA PHE A 48 -2.88 -2.22 1.28
C PHE A 48 -1.36 -2.41 1.30
N PRO A 49 -0.89 -3.67 1.42
CA PRO A 49 0.52 -4.01 1.39
C PRO A 49 1.10 -3.82 -0.02
N LEU A 50 2.17 -3.04 -0.12
CA LEU A 50 2.90 -2.82 -1.36
C LEU A 50 4.31 -3.39 -1.23
N TRP A 51 4.72 -4.26 -2.14
CA TRP A 51 6.13 -4.53 -2.35
C TRP A 51 6.71 -3.43 -3.25
N VAL A 52 7.85 -2.88 -2.85
CA VAL A 52 8.50 -1.77 -3.55
C VAL A 52 9.98 -2.07 -3.71
N ARG A 53 10.47 -1.94 -4.95
CA ARG A 53 11.89 -1.94 -5.30
C ARG A 53 12.29 -0.54 -5.75
N THR A 54 13.33 0.02 -5.16
CA THR A 54 13.88 1.32 -5.53
C THR A 54 15.01 1.17 -6.55
N LYS A 55 15.39 2.28 -7.20
CA LYS A 55 16.47 2.31 -8.20
C LYS A 55 17.85 1.93 -7.66
N ASP A 56 18.10 2.10 -6.37
CA ASP A 56 19.33 1.64 -5.69
C ASP A 56 19.28 0.15 -5.32
N GLY A 57 18.23 -0.58 -5.73
CA GLY A 57 18.08 -2.02 -5.53
C GLY A 57 17.55 -2.39 -4.14
N ARG A 58 17.06 -1.44 -3.35
CA ARG A 58 16.45 -1.73 -2.05
C ARG A 58 15.04 -2.25 -2.23
N GLU A 59 14.73 -3.34 -1.55
CA GLU A 59 13.39 -3.90 -1.48
C GLU A 59 12.78 -3.66 -0.11
N GLN A 60 11.48 -3.34 -0.08
CA GLN A 60 10.75 -3.10 1.16
C GLN A 60 9.25 -3.31 1.00
N ILE A 61 8.58 -3.60 2.11
CA ILE A 61 7.12 -3.62 2.20
C ILE A 61 6.63 -2.29 2.78
N ILE A 62 5.66 -1.67 2.11
CA ILE A 62 4.98 -0.46 2.57
C ILE A 62 3.54 -0.83 2.86
N LEU A 63 3.08 -0.54 4.08
CA LEU A 63 1.68 -0.72 4.45
C LEU A 63 0.94 0.61 4.33
N LEU A 64 -0.07 0.67 3.46
CA LEU A 64 -0.95 1.83 3.37
C LEU A 64 -2.29 1.56 4.05
N GLU A 65 -2.70 2.47 4.94
CA GLU A 65 -3.97 2.42 5.66
C GLU A 65 -4.78 3.70 5.44
N PHE A 66 -6.07 3.58 5.14
CA PHE A 66 -6.97 4.72 5.05
C PHE A 66 -7.77 4.88 6.35
N GLN A 67 -7.40 5.87 7.15
CA GLN A 67 -8.14 6.20 8.37
C GLN A 67 -9.42 6.96 8.02
N THR A 68 -10.57 6.36 8.33
CA THR A 68 -11.90 6.94 8.06
C THR A 68 -12.60 7.47 9.30
N ARG A 69 -12.05 7.19 10.48
CA ARG A 69 -12.51 7.75 11.76
C ARG A 69 -11.34 8.41 12.44
N TRP A 70 -11.50 9.70 12.71
CA TRP A 70 -10.59 10.49 13.53
C TRP A 70 -11.25 10.59 14.90
N SER A 71 -10.76 9.83 15.89
CA SER A 71 -11.14 9.96 17.29
C SER A 71 -10.03 10.67 18.05
#